data_AF-A0A8H4SNS5-F1
#
_entry.id   AF-A0A8H4SNS5-F1
#
_cell.length_a   1.000
_cell.length_b   1.000
_cell.length_c   1.000
_cell.angle_alpha   90.00
_cell.angle_beta   90.00
_cell.angle_gamma   90.00
#
_symmetry.space_group_name_H-M   'P 1'
#
loop_
_entity.id
_entity.type
_entity.pdbx_description
1 polymer ?
#
loop_
_entity_poly.entity_id
_entity_poly.type
_entity_poly.pdbx_seq_one_letter_code
_entity_poly.pdbx_strand_id
1 'polypeptide(L)'
;MEWNSILVTVATWIATVSLVVADFQLYAYYDRETLLAGWDLTSSCIDALNSTVTCDESVSTLLGGGVDSNYWYMDNITALCTTTCQDSFKAWGSDVEQACAGEKVVQGGVIVEAKALSLSLTYNAQIACLQDSEFNWCFFDSQSWQGSDYIRYDSLMCADESDMPDICNDEDFDIQSITADMQAMTNLYNSSMFCSECFLELYRLRLLDPWLASTNFTDYLIGQFDSVQQNCSTTLPYTMSSSTLYIGAQTTVTATATTTDAATTINTAASTAVCLGQVVQPIANWLTCDDLSDTYNVSTGDARTATGDYDCFFDTPACLPLPCPIYTVWGSPSCASLAELASNSTNNVSESQFLAWNSNIQGSCGRVANSQRVCMEAPGGTWTTPSVTITAPTGTVLYYTTATPAYPTQSGTTESCGKYYQLQSLNTYLDDNCSNLWLDYDVCVAPVSAPTVSSDGSCGVGVTCAESGFGK
;
A
#
# COMPACT_ATOMS: atom_id res chain seq x y z
N MET A 1 -72.63 1.63 -26.35
CA MET A 1 -72.44 0.17 -26.16
C MET A 1 -71.83 -0.32 -27.47
N GLU A 2 -70.59 -0.74 -27.59
CA GLU A 2 -69.58 -1.21 -26.64
C GLU A 2 -68.19 -0.86 -27.20
N TRP A 3 -67.23 -0.65 -26.30
CA TRP A 3 -65.81 -0.57 -26.62
C TRP A 3 -65.27 -2.00 -26.73
N ASN A 4 -64.55 -2.33 -27.81
CA ASN A 4 -63.83 -3.60 -27.92
C ASN A 4 -62.33 -3.33 -28.03
N SER A 5 -61.63 -3.60 -26.94
CA SER A 5 -60.17 -3.60 -26.82
C SER A 5 -59.61 -4.92 -27.37
N ILE A 6 -58.57 -4.86 -28.20
CA ILE A 6 -57.70 -6.01 -28.48
C ILE A 6 -56.27 -5.62 -28.10
N LEU A 7 -55.75 -6.38 -27.13
CA LEU A 7 -54.41 -6.32 -26.56
C LEU A 7 -53.36 -6.69 -27.61
N VAL A 8 -52.31 -5.86 -27.74
CA VAL A 8 -51.06 -6.21 -28.43
C VAL A 8 -50.03 -6.55 -27.34
N THR A 9 -49.63 -7.82 -27.29
CA THR A 9 -48.50 -8.28 -26.48
C THR A 9 -47.19 -7.84 -27.14
N VAL A 10 -46.52 -6.85 -26.54
CA VAL A 10 -45.16 -6.46 -26.91
C VAL A 10 -44.19 -7.30 -26.08
N ALA A 11 -43.49 -8.22 -26.74
CA ALA A 11 -42.32 -8.88 -26.17
C ALA A 11 -41.16 -7.87 -26.16
N THR A 12 -40.87 -7.29 -25.00
CA THR A 12 -39.72 -6.43 -24.79
C THR A 12 -38.45 -7.27 -24.75
N TRP A 13 -37.69 -7.23 -25.84
CA TRP A 13 -36.27 -7.57 -25.85
C TRP A 13 -35.50 -6.44 -25.19
N ILE A 14 -34.99 -6.68 -23.98
CA ILE A 14 -34.05 -5.77 -23.33
C ILE A 14 -32.69 -6.02 -23.99
N ALA A 15 -32.28 -5.10 -24.87
CA ALA A 15 -30.90 -5.03 -25.33
C ALA A 15 -30.09 -4.27 -24.28
N THR A 16 -29.20 -4.99 -23.59
CA THR A 16 -28.19 -4.42 -22.69
C THR A 16 -27.20 -3.60 -23.52
N VAL A 17 -27.11 -2.29 -23.26
CA VAL A 17 -26.05 -1.43 -23.81
C VAL A 17 -24.79 -1.66 -22.97
N SER A 18 -23.81 -2.34 -23.53
CA SER A 18 -22.48 -2.50 -22.92
C SER A 18 -21.72 -1.17 -22.97
N LEU A 19 -21.39 -0.60 -21.82
CA LEU A 19 -20.37 0.43 -21.68
C LEU A 19 -19.02 -0.18 -22.12
N VAL A 20 -18.26 0.51 -22.97
CA VAL A 20 -16.93 0.06 -23.37
C VAL A 20 -15.98 0.32 -22.20
N VAL A 21 -15.67 -0.73 -21.46
CA VAL A 21 -14.64 -0.74 -20.42
C VAL A 21 -13.28 -0.95 -21.12
N ALA A 22 -12.26 -0.15 -20.84
CA ALA A 22 -10.91 -0.45 -21.28
C ALA A 22 -10.36 -1.58 -20.40
N ASP A 23 -9.99 -2.71 -21.00
CA ASP A 23 -9.49 -3.87 -20.28
C ASP A 23 -8.07 -3.64 -19.72
N PHE A 24 -7.79 -4.20 -18.54
CA PHE A 24 -6.50 -4.11 -17.88
C PHE A 24 -5.53 -5.20 -18.37
N GLN A 25 -4.25 -4.84 -18.51
CA GLN A 25 -3.17 -5.78 -18.78
C GLN A 25 -1.90 -5.31 -18.07
N LEU A 26 -1.32 -6.17 -17.24
CA LEU A 26 -0.21 -5.81 -16.35
C LEU A 26 1.02 -5.27 -17.10
N TYR A 27 1.31 -5.81 -18.29
CA TYR A 27 2.46 -5.43 -19.11
C TYR A 27 2.07 -4.91 -20.49
N ALA A 28 0.94 -4.19 -20.60
CA ALA A 28 0.41 -3.65 -21.87
C ALA A 28 1.43 -2.90 -22.74
N TYR A 29 2.44 -2.27 -22.12
CA TYR A 29 3.45 -1.45 -22.79
C TYR A 29 4.73 -2.21 -23.15
N TYR A 30 4.85 -3.49 -22.81
CA TYR A 30 6.02 -4.31 -23.12
C TYR A 30 5.66 -5.35 -24.18
N ASP A 31 6.51 -5.47 -25.20
CA ASP A 31 6.37 -6.57 -26.13
C ASP A 31 6.83 -7.89 -25.48
N ARG A 32 6.23 -8.98 -25.94
CA ARG A 32 6.43 -10.32 -25.38
C ARG A 32 7.89 -10.78 -25.42
N GLU A 33 8.62 -10.45 -26.48
CA GLU A 33 10.02 -10.87 -26.62
C GLU A 33 10.91 -10.12 -25.63
N THR A 34 10.63 -8.83 -25.38
CA THR A 34 11.29 -8.04 -24.34
C THR A 34 11.02 -8.59 -22.94
N LEU A 35 9.79 -9.00 -22.63
CA LEU A 35 9.47 -9.62 -21.33
C LEU A 35 10.22 -10.95 -21.13
N LEU A 36 10.23 -11.81 -22.15
CA LEU A 36 10.96 -13.08 -22.10
C LEU A 36 12.47 -12.88 -21.95
N ALA A 37 13.04 -11.93 -22.66
CA ALA A 37 14.46 -11.62 -22.58
C ALA A 37 14.86 -10.98 -21.24
N GLY A 38 13.93 -10.28 -20.58
CA GLY A 38 14.21 -9.55 -19.35
C GLY A 38 13.97 -10.33 -18.05
N TRP A 39 13.02 -11.28 -18.04
CA TRP A 39 12.47 -11.83 -16.80
C TRP A 39 12.90 -13.27 -16.47
N ASP A 40 13.59 -13.98 -17.37
CA ASP A 40 13.99 -15.41 -17.21
C ASP A 40 12.81 -16.32 -16.76
N LEU A 41 11.60 -15.99 -17.23
CA LEU A 41 10.37 -16.72 -16.96
C LEU A 41 10.00 -17.60 -18.16
N THR A 42 9.20 -18.64 -17.90
CA THR A 42 8.65 -19.48 -18.96
C THR A 42 7.67 -18.69 -19.83
N SER A 43 7.55 -19.11 -21.10
CA SER A 43 6.54 -18.52 -21.99
C SER A 43 5.13 -18.64 -21.45
N SER A 44 4.80 -19.75 -20.78
CA SER A 44 3.51 -19.95 -20.12
C SER A 44 3.27 -18.94 -19.00
N CYS A 45 4.28 -18.67 -18.17
CA CYS A 45 4.16 -17.70 -17.09
C CYS A 45 3.99 -16.27 -17.63
N ILE A 46 4.80 -15.86 -18.62
CA ILE A 46 4.65 -14.55 -19.27
C ILE A 46 3.30 -14.39 -19.96
N ASP A 47 2.83 -15.42 -20.68
CA ASP A 47 1.54 -15.39 -21.38
C ASP A 47 0.37 -15.27 -20.39
N ALA A 48 0.46 -15.91 -19.21
CA ALA A 48 -0.52 -15.77 -18.13
C ALA A 48 -0.46 -14.38 -17.46
N LEU A 49 0.73 -13.91 -17.10
CA LEU A 49 0.96 -12.60 -16.49
C LEU A 49 0.47 -11.46 -17.39
N ASN A 50 0.63 -11.61 -18.70
CA ASN A 50 0.24 -10.64 -19.70
C ASN A 50 -1.15 -10.91 -20.29
N SER A 51 -1.97 -11.76 -19.68
CA SER A 51 -3.35 -11.96 -20.13
C SER A 51 -4.22 -10.75 -19.79
N THR A 52 -5.29 -10.57 -20.55
CA THR A 52 -6.22 -9.44 -20.40
C THR A 52 -7.20 -9.71 -19.26
N VAL A 53 -7.33 -8.75 -18.34
CA VAL A 53 -8.34 -8.74 -17.29
C VAL A 53 -9.46 -7.79 -17.71
N THR A 54 -10.69 -8.32 -17.85
CA THR A 54 -11.87 -7.53 -18.19
C THR A 54 -12.34 -6.73 -16.97
N CYS A 55 -11.62 -5.64 -16.70
CA CYS A 55 -11.93 -4.66 -15.68
C CYS A 55 -11.45 -3.28 -16.11
N ASP A 56 -12.05 -2.23 -15.55
CA ASP A 56 -11.66 -0.86 -15.85
C ASP A 56 -10.17 -0.62 -15.55
N GLU A 57 -9.42 -0.19 -16.56
CA GLU A 57 -7.98 0.03 -16.47
C GLU A 57 -7.62 1.05 -15.38
N SER A 58 -8.42 2.10 -15.19
CA SER A 58 -8.12 3.17 -14.23
C SER A 58 -8.23 2.67 -12.78
N VAL A 59 -9.28 1.90 -12.47
CA VAL A 59 -9.44 1.32 -11.12
C VAL A 59 -8.47 0.16 -10.89
N SER A 60 -8.13 -0.60 -11.94
CA SER A 60 -7.12 -1.66 -11.86
C SER A 60 -5.72 -1.09 -11.61
N THR A 61 -5.42 0.08 -12.18
CA THR A 61 -4.17 0.81 -11.92
C THR A 61 -4.13 1.37 -10.50
N LEU A 62 -5.25 1.92 -10.01
CA LEU A 62 -5.39 2.35 -8.61
C LEU A 62 -5.13 1.18 -7.65
N LEU A 63 -5.68 0.01 -7.97
CA LEU A 63 -5.49 -1.24 -7.22
C LEU A 63 -4.03 -1.70 -7.17
N GLY A 64 -3.29 -1.51 -8.28
CA GLY A 64 -1.86 -1.82 -8.38
C GLY A 64 -0.99 -0.95 -7.49
N GLY A 65 -1.46 0.26 -7.15
CA GLY A 65 -0.81 1.12 -6.17
C GLY A 65 -0.98 0.68 -4.71
N GLY A 66 -1.81 -0.34 -4.44
CA GLY A 66 -2.15 -0.77 -3.09
C GLY A 66 -3.48 -0.19 -2.63
N VAL A 67 -4.34 -1.04 -2.03
CA VAL A 67 -5.67 -0.64 -1.58
C VAL A 67 -5.61 0.40 -0.46
N ASP A 68 -4.61 0.32 0.43
CA ASP A 68 -4.41 1.25 1.56
C ASP A 68 -3.58 2.50 1.23
N SER A 69 -2.91 2.49 0.08
CA SER A 69 -2.03 3.61 -0.32
C SER A 69 -2.80 4.75 -0.98
N ASN A 70 -4.09 4.56 -1.22
CA ASN A 70 -4.95 5.52 -1.91
C ASN A 70 -6.28 5.66 -1.19
N TYR A 71 -6.89 6.84 -1.29
CA TYR A 71 -8.26 7.04 -0.86
C TYR A 71 -9.23 6.57 -1.95
N TRP A 72 -10.23 5.77 -1.58
CA TRP A 72 -11.20 5.19 -2.52
C TRP A 72 -12.56 5.87 -2.41
N TYR A 73 -13.09 6.27 -3.56
CA TYR A 73 -14.47 6.73 -3.67
C TYR A 73 -15.41 5.57 -4.01
N MET A 74 -16.70 5.74 -3.70
CA MET A 74 -17.72 4.72 -3.99
C MET A 74 -17.79 4.36 -5.49
N ASP A 75 -17.52 5.32 -6.38
CA ASP A 75 -17.44 5.08 -7.82
C ASP A 75 -16.30 4.11 -8.18
N ASN A 76 -15.16 4.18 -7.48
CA ASN A 76 -14.06 3.24 -7.68
C ASN A 76 -14.45 1.83 -7.20
N ILE A 77 -15.04 1.73 -6.01
CA ILE A 77 -15.50 0.46 -5.44
C ILE A 77 -16.52 -0.20 -6.38
N THR A 78 -17.56 0.53 -6.78
CA THR A 78 -18.61 -0.03 -7.63
C THR A 78 -18.14 -0.38 -9.05
N ALA A 79 -17.15 0.34 -9.59
CA ALA A 79 -16.51 -0.01 -10.87
C ALA A 79 -15.69 -1.32 -10.76
N LEU A 80 -14.94 -1.49 -9.67
CA LEU A 80 -14.12 -2.68 -9.42
C LEU A 80 -14.95 -3.92 -9.05
N CYS A 81 -16.02 -3.74 -8.29
CA CYS A 81 -16.74 -4.85 -7.65
C CYS A 81 -17.91 -5.37 -8.48
N THR A 82 -17.87 -5.15 -9.80
CA THR A 82 -18.78 -5.83 -10.72
C THR A 82 -18.46 -7.31 -10.82
N THR A 83 -19.46 -8.16 -11.05
CA THR A 83 -19.25 -9.61 -11.23
C THR A 83 -18.25 -9.89 -12.34
N THR A 84 -18.34 -9.18 -13.47
CA THR A 84 -17.41 -9.34 -14.60
C THR A 84 -15.96 -9.06 -14.21
N CYS A 85 -15.69 -7.93 -13.54
CA CYS A 85 -14.34 -7.58 -13.12
C CYS A 85 -13.79 -8.58 -12.08
N GLN A 86 -14.59 -8.91 -11.06
CA GLN A 86 -14.18 -9.83 -10.00
C GLN A 86 -13.91 -11.25 -10.52
N ASP A 87 -14.76 -11.77 -11.41
CA ASP A 87 -14.55 -13.08 -12.01
C ASP A 87 -13.31 -13.09 -12.91
N SER A 88 -13.07 -12.00 -13.65
CA SER A 88 -11.87 -11.88 -14.49
C SER A 88 -10.58 -11.79 -13.66
N PHE A 89 -10.56 -11.03 -12.56
CA PHE A 89 -9.40 -10.97 -11.65
C PHE A 89 -9.13 -12.32 -10.98
N LYS A 90 -10.17 -13.03 -10.53
CA LYS A 90 -10.04 -14.36 -9.92
C LYS A 90 -9.50 -15.39 -10.91
N ALA A 91 -10.03 -15.41 -12.13
CA ALA A 91 -9.54 -16.30 -13.19
C ALA A 91 -8.07 -16.00 -13.52
N TRP A 92 -7.74 -14.73 -13.74
CA TRP A 92 -6.37 -14.30 -14.02
C TRP A 92 -5.40 -14.67 -12.90
N GLY A 93 -5.75 -14.41 -11.64
CA GLY A 93 -4.94 -14.79 -10.48
C GLY A 93 -4.67 -16.29 -10.44
N SER A 94 -5.71 -17.12 -10.58
CA SER A 94 -5.58 -18.58 -10.60
C SER A 94 -4.68 -19.07 -11.75
N ASP A 95 -4.80 -18.48 -12.94
CA ASP A 95 -4.01 -18.85 -14.11
C ASP A 95 -2.53 -18.49 -13.91
N VAL A 96 -2.24 -17.30 -13.38
CA VAL A 96 -0.86 -16.89 -13.07
C VAL A 96 -0.26 -17.76 -11.98
N GLU A 97 -1.00 -18.04 -10.90
CA GLU A 97 -0.52 -18.91 -9.82
C GLU A 97 -0.12 -20.30 -10.31
N GLN A 98 -0.90 -20.86 -11.25
CA GLN A 98 -0.60 -22.15 -11.86
C GLN A 98 0.56 -22.09 -12.85
N ALA A 99 0.56 -21.10 -13.75
CA ALA A 99 1.54 -20.99 -14.82
C ALA A 99 2.93 -20.58 -14.33
N CYS A 100 3.00 -19.79 -13.26
CA CYS A 100 4.23 -19.26 -12.68
C CYS A 100 4.69 -20.00 -11.41
N ALA A 101 4.15 -21.19 -11.15
CA ALA A 101 4.43 -21.93 -9.93
C ALA A 101 5.94 -22.24 -9.77
N GLY A 102 6.55 -21.71 -8.71
CA GLY A 102 7.97 -21.89 -8.40
C GLY A 102 8.93 -21.04 -9.25
N GLU A 103 8.40 -20.27 -10.19
CA GLU A 103 9.19 -19.31 -10.97
C GLU A 103 9.47 -18.04 -10.16
N LYS A 104 10.60 -17.41 -10.44
CA LYS A 104 11.13 -16.29 -9.66
C LYS A 104 11.53 -15.19 -10.60
N VAL A 105 11.34 -13.97 -10.17
CA VAL A 105 11.75 -12.79 -10.91
C VAL A 105 12.48 -11.84 -9.97
N VAL A 106 13.43 -11.11 -10.53
CA VAL A 106 14.07 -10.00 -9.87
C VAL A 106 13.22 -8.74 -10.10
N GLN A 107 12.70 -8.16 -9.03
CA GLN A 107 12.02 -6.87 -9.06
C GLN A 107 12.71 -5.94 -8.06
N GLY A 108 13.20 -4.80 -8.53
CA GLY A 108 13.86 -3.81 -7.63
C GLY A 108 15.04 -4.39 -6.83
N GLY A 109 15.82 -5.30 -7.43
CA GLY A 109 16.99 -5.90 -6.80
C GLY A 109 16.68 -6.96 -5.72
N VAL A 110 15.42 -7.36 -5.57
CA VAL A 110 15.01 -8.48 -4.73
C VAL A 110 14.43 -9.60 -5.59
N ILE A 111 14.64 -10.83 -5.14
CA ILE A 111 14.09 -12.03 -5.75
C ILE A 111 12.72 -12.27 -5.11
N VAL A 112 11.70 -12.27 -5.96
CA VAL A 112 10.31 -12.56 -5.57
C VAL A 112 9.75 -13.68 -6.42
N GLU A 113 8.68 -14.33 -5.95
CA GLU A 113 7.92 -15.25 -6.80
C GLU A 113 7.28 -14.48 -7.97
N ALA A 114 7.28 -15.07 -9.17
CA ALA A 114 6.75 -14.41 -10.36
C ALA A 114 5.25 -14.07 -10.26
N LYS A 115 4.51 -14.78 -9.41
CA LYS A 115 3.09 -14.54 -9.08
C LYS A 115 2.84 -13.44 -8.04
N ALA A 116 3.87 -12.78 -7.51
CA ALA A 116 3.73 -11.83 -6.41
C ALA A 116 2.82 -10.63 -6.74
N LEU A 117 2.96 -10.05 -7.93
CA LEU A 117 2.16 -8.88 -8.34
C LEU A 117 0.69 -9.25 -8.60
N SER A 118 0.43 -10.40 -9.24
CA SER A 118 -0.95 -10.85 -9.48
C SER A 118 -1.67 -11.16 -8.16
N LEU A 119 -0.97 -11.82 -7.21
CA LEU A 119 -1.49 -12.08 -5.87
C LEU A 119 -1.78 -10.78 -5.10
N SER A 120 -0.93 -9.77 -5.22
CA SER A 120 -1.15 -8.47 -4.59
C SER A 120 -2.41 -7.79 -5.13
N LEU A 121 -2.58 -7.79 -6.45
CA LEU A 121 -3.74 -7.20 -7.12
C LEU A 121 -5.03 -7.94 -6.74
N THR A 122 -5.05 -9.27 -6.79
CA THR A 122 -6.26 -10.04 -6.46
C THR A 122 -6.60 -9.95 -4.98
N TYR A 123 -5.61 -9.89 -4.09
CA TYR A 123 -5.81 -9.62 -2.67
C TYR A 123 -6.40 -8.23 -2.44
N ASN A 124 -5.82 -7.19 -3.05
CA ASN A 124 -6.35 -5.82 -2.94
C ASN A 124 -7.79 -5.75 -3.47
N ALA A 125 -8.11 -6.48 -4.56
CA ALA A 125 -9.48 -6.54 -5.08
C ALA A 125 -10.45 -7.16 -4.05
N GLN A 126 -10.02 -8.22 -3.36
CA GLN A 126 -10.82 -8.86 -2.32
C GLN A 126 -11.07 -7.92 -1.14
N ILE A 127 -10.07 -7.14 -0.71
CA ILE A 127 -10.22 -6.13 0.34
C ILE A 127 -11.23 -5.06 -0.10
N ALA A 128 -11.00 -4.43 -1.25
CA ALA A 128 -11.85 -3.34 -1.74
C ALA A 128 -13.31 -3.78 -1.95
N CYS A 129 -13.51 -5.03 -2.39
CA CYS A 129 -14.83 -5.59 -2.67
C CYS A 129 -15.44 -6.42 -1.55
N LEU A 130 -14.86 -6.38 -0.34
CA LEU A 130 -15.43 -7.07 0.79
C LEU A 130 -16.75 -6.39 1.21
N GLN A 131 -17.81 -7.19 1.28
CA GLN A 131 -19.11 -6.78 1.80
C GLN A 131 -19.50 -7.63 3.01
N ASP A 132 -20.23 -7.01 3.94
CA ASP A 132 -20.92 -7.73 4.99
C ASP A 132 -22.24 -8.35 4.50
N SER A 133 -22.95 -9.02 5.40
CA SER A 133 -24.26 -9.63 5.14
C SER A 133 -25.38 -8.63 4.82
N GLU A 134 -25.16 -7.34 5.08
CA GLU A 134 -26.06 -6.23 4.77
C GLU A 134 -25.68 -5.49 3.48
N PHE A 135 -24.65 -5.95 2.76
CA PHE A 135 -24.09 -5.36 1.55
C PHE A 135 -23.37 -4.02 1.75
N ASN A 136 -22.97 -3.68 2.97
CA ASN A 136 -22.09 -2.54 3.24
C ASN A 136 -20.67 -2.85 2.76
N TRP A 137 -19.98 -1.85 2.21
CA TRP A 137 -18.61 -2.02 1.69
C TRP A 137 -17.60 -1.84 2.82
N CYS A 138 -17.10 -2.96 3.34
CA CYS A 138 -16.30 -2.97 4.56
C CYS A 138 -15.03 -2.12 4.45
N PHE A 139 -14.30 -2.23 3.34
CA PHE A 139 -13.10 -1.41 3.13
C PHE A 139 -13.44 0.08 3.05
N PHE A 140 -14.51 0.45 2.33
CA PHE A 140 -14.94 1.84 2.22
C PHE A 140 -15.28 2.42 3.60
N ASP A 141 -16.03 1.67 4.41
CA ASP A 141 -16.38 2.05 5.77
C ASP A 141 -15.12 2.18 6.66
N SER A 142 -14.15 1.30 6.46
CA SER A 142 -12.89 1.30 7.22
C SER A 142 -12.05 2.56 7.06
N GLN A 143 -12.21 3.30 5.94
CA GLN A 143 -11.53 4.57 5.73
C GLN A 143 -11.95 5.66 6.75
N SER A 144 -13.07 5.46 7.46
CA SER A 144 -13.55 6.36 8.51
C SER A 144 -13.16 5.91 9.93
N TRP A 145 -12.57 4.72 10.06
CA TRP A 145 -12.24 4.15 11.36
C TRP A 145 -11.05 4.88 11.98
N GLN A 146 -11.20 5.24 13.25
CA GLN A 146 -10.13 5.86 14.01
C GLN A 146 -9.38 4.77 14.78
N GLY A 147 -8.12 4.58 14.39
CA GLY A 147 -7.19 3.65 15.02
C GLY A 147 -6.55 4.23 16.28
N SER A 148 -6.16 3.34 17.19
CA SER A 148 -5.16 3.63 18.21
C SER A 148 -4.21 2.44 18.31
N ASP A 149 -2.91 2.72 18.36
CA ASP A 149 -1.90 1.66 18.38
C ASP A 149 -1.80 0.99 19.77
N TYR A 150 -2.05 1.76 20.84
CA TYR A 150 -2.04 1.32 22.23
C TYR A 150 -2.60 2.42 23.15
N ILE A 151 -3.14 2.02 24.31
CA ILE A 151 -3.53 2.93 25.39
C ILE A 151 -2.27 3.53 26.01
N ARG A 152 -2.30 4.81 26.38
CA ARG A 152 -1.19 5.49 27.05
C ARG A 152 -1.72 6.31 28.21
N TYR A 153 -0.92 6.40 29.26
CA TYR A 153 -1.13 7.41 30.29
C TYR A 153 -0.81 8.80 29.72
N ASP A 154 -1.50 9.83 30.22
CA ASP A 154 -1.14 11.21 29.92
C ASP A 154 0.30 11.44 30.39
N SER A 155 1.17 11.95 29.52
CA SER A 155 2.58 12.22 29.83
C SER A 155 2.82 13.15 31.03
N LEU A 156 1.81 13.93 31.43
CA LEU A 156 1.86 14.86 32.56
C LEU A 156 1.17 14.31 33.81
N MET A 157 0.61 13.09 33.78
CA MET A 157 -0.13 12.50 34.89
C MET A 157 0.66 12.46 36.20
N CYS A 158 1.96 12.19 36.13
CA CYS A 158 2.86 12.16 37.30
C CYS A 158 3.72 13.43 37.44
N ALA A 159 3.40 14.51 36.71
CA ALA A 159 4.18 15.75 36.73
C ALA A 159 3.62 16.82 37.68
N ASP A 160 2.32 16.76 38.01
CA ASP A 160 1.68 17.70 38.93
C ASP A 160 1.61 17.11 40.34
N GLU A 161 2.52 17.54 41.23
CA GLU A 161 2.57 17.10 42.64
C GLU A 161 1.27 17.39 43.43
N SER A 162 0.40 18.28 42.95
CA SER A 162 -0.83 18.66 43.63
C SER A 162 -2.04 17.77 43.33
N ASP A 163 -1.98 17.00 42.23
CA ASP A 163 -3.05 16.10 41.77
C ASP A 163 -2.50 14.75 41.27
N MET A 164 -1.31 14.38 41.75
CA MET A 164 -0.63 13.16 41.33
C MET A 164 -1.37 11.90 41.85
N PRO A 165 -1.82 11.00 40.97
CA PRO A 165 -2.46 9.76 41.38
C PRO A 165 -1.52 8.85 42.18
N ASP A 166 -2.06 8.06 43.11
CA ASP A 166 -1.26 7.18 43.99
C ASP A 166 -0.34 6.21 43.22
N ILE A 167 -0.75 5.76 42.03
CA ILE A 167 0.02 4.86 41.16
C ILE A 167 1.38 5.43 40.77
N CYS A 168 1.54 6.76 40.70
CA CYS A 168 2.80 7.42 40.39
C CYS A 168 3.86 7.26 41.50
N ASN A 169 3.46 6.84 42.70
CA ASN A 169 4.37 6.59 43.81
C ASN A 169 4.83 5.12 43.89
N ASP A 170 4.32 4.24 43.02
CA ASP A 170 4.72 2.84 42.95
C ASP A 170 6.08 2.73 42.24
N GLU A 171 7.05 2.04 42.85
CA GLU A 171 8.40 1.86 42.29
C GLU A 171 8.40 1.01 41.01
N ASP A 172 7.40 0.14 40.84
CA ASP A 172 7.26 -0.73 39.67
C ASP A 172 6.42 -0.08 38.53
N PHE A 173 5.86 1.10 38.76
CA PHE A 173 5.04 1.81 37.77
C PHE A 173 5.90 2.72 36.88
N ASP A 174 5.92 2.43 35.58
CA ASP A 174 6.48 3.30 34.56
C ASP A 174 5.36 3.85 33.67
N ILE A 175 5.23 5.18 33.66
CA ILE A 175 4.28 5.94 32.83
C ILE A 175 4.50 5.73 31.32
N GLN A 176 5.70 5.33 30.91
CA GLN A 176 6.04 4.98 29.52
C GLN A 176 5.85 3.49 29.21
N SER A 177 5.54 2.66 30.22
CA SER A 177 5.32 1.23 29.99
C SER A 177 4.06 1.00 29.15
N ILE A 178 4.17 0.03 28.24
CA ILE A 178 3.07 -0.42 27.41
C ILE A 178 2.86 -1.90 27.71
N THR A 179 1.76 -2.22 28.39
CA THR A 179 1.42 -3.59 28.75
C THR A 179 0.68 -4.30 27.61
N ALA A 180 0.58 -5.63 27.71
CA ALA A 180 -0.23 -6.41 26.76
C ALA A 180 -1.71 -5.96 26.74
N ASP A 181 -2.27 -5.59 27.89
CA ASP A 181 -3.64 -5.07 27.98
C ASP A 181 -3.78 -3.70 27.29
N MET A 182 -2.75 -2.86 27.34
CA MET A 182 -2.75 -1.56 26.65
C MET A 182 -2.63 -1.71 25.13
N GLN A 183 -2.07 -2.81 24.66
CA GLN A 183 -1.99 -3.18 23.23
C GLN A 183 -3.14 -4.08 22.78
N ALA A 184 -3.98 -4.56 23.70
CA ALA A 184 -5.04 -5.48 23.39
C ALA A 184 -6.14 -4.77 22.59
N MET A 185 -6.46 -5.30 21.42
CA MET A 185 -7.42 -4.68 20.51
C MET A 185 -8.82 -4.56 21.11
N THR A 186 -9.19 -5.50 21.99
CA THR A 186 -10.45 -5.49 22.75
C THR A 186 -10.53 -4.35 23.76
N ASN A 187 -9.40 -3.74 24.13
CA ASN A 187 -9.33 -2.59 25.02
C ASN A 187 -9.16 -1.27 24.24
N LEU A 188 -8.65 -1.34 22.99
CA LEU A 188 -8.42 -0.17 22.14
C LEU A 188 -9.69 0.32 21.45
N TYR A 189 -10.56 -0.59 21.04
CA TYR A 189 -11.75 -0.27 20.28
C TYR A 189 -13.02 -0.66 21.03
N ASN A 190 -14.13 0.00 20.70
CA ASN A 190 -15.42 -0.38 21.23
C ASN A 190 -15.84 -1.75 20.66
N SER A 191 -16.47 -2.60 21.48
CA SER A 191 -16.96 -3.90 21.02
C SER A 191 -17.97 -3.80 19.88
N SER A 192 -18.74 -2.72 19.78
CA SER A 192 -19.62 -2.50 18.63
C SER A 192 -18.86 -2.36 17.31
N MET A 193 -17.62 -1.85 17.35
CA MET A 193 -16.77 -1.69 16.17
C MET A 193 -16.03 -3.00 15.87
N PHE A 194 -15.28 -3.54 16.83
CA PHE A 194 -14.45 -4.72 16.56
C PHE A 194 -15.25 -6.02 16.40
N CYS A 195 -16.50 -6.07 16.89
CA CYS A 195 -17.41 -7.18 16.63
C CYS A 195 -18.31 -6.97 15.41
N SER A 196 -18.13 -5.88 14.66
CA SER A 196 -18.81 -5.74 13.37
C SER A 196 -18.30 -6.80 12.39
N GLU A 197 -19.18 -7.28 11.52
CA GLU A 197 -18.82 -8.25 10.47
C GLU A 197 -17.69 -7.72 9.59
N CYS A 198 -17.79 -6.44 9.20
CA CYS A 198 -16.76 -5.79 8.41
C CYS A 198 -15.39 -5.75 9.09
N PHE A 199 -15.32 -5.47 10.39
CA PHE A 199 -14.04 -5.48 11.10
C PHE A 199 -13.43 -6.88 11.13
N LEU A 200 -14.24 -7.88 11.46
CA LEU A 200 -13.79 -9.26 11.59
C LEU A 200 -13.34 -9.84 10.24
N GLU A 201 -14.10 -9.64 9.17
CA GLU A 201 -13.76 -10.15 7.83
C GLU A 201 -12.60 -9.37 7.20
N LEU A 202 -12.50 -8.04 7.42
CA LEU A 202 -11.32 -7.30 6.99
C LEU A 202 -10.08 -7.80 7.73
N TYR A 203 -10.13 -7.92 9.06
CA TYR A 203 -8.99 -8.43 9.84
C TYR A 203 -8.57 -9.81 9.36
N ARG A 204 -9.53 -10.70 9.13
CA ARG A 204 -9.30 -12.02 8.59
C ARG A 204 -8.60 -11.96 7.24
N LEU A 205 -9.07 -11.11 6.30
CA LEU A 205 -8.39 -10.94 5.01
C LEU A 205 -6.96 -10.40 5.19
N ARG A 206 -6.71 -9.47 6.12
CA ARG A 206 -5.35 -8.98 6.42
C ARG A 206 -4.40 -10.07 6.90
N LEU A 207 -4.90 -11.05 7.65
CA LEU A 207 -4.10 -12.23 8.03
C LEU A 207 -3.81 -13.16 6.84
N LEU A 208 -4.51 -12.99 5.72
CA LEU A 208 -4.30 -13.74 4.48
C LEU A 208 -3.49 -12.94 3.45
N ASP A 209 -2.95 -11.77 3.84
CA ASP A 209 -2.11 -10.96 2.97
C ASP A 209 -0.93 -11.80 2.43
N PRO A 210 -0.74 -11.85 1.10
CA PRO A 210 0.28 -12.69 0.50
C PRO A 210 1.72 -12.26 0.84
N TRP A 211 1.91 -11.05 1.39
CA TRP A 211 3.21 -10.55 1.86
C TRP A 211 3.42 -10.68 3.36
N LEU A 212 2.43 -11.16 4.11
CA LEU A 212 2.55 -11.31 5.57
C LEU A 212 3.49 -12.46 5.90
N ALA A 213 4.74 -12.13 6.24
CA ALA A 213 5.74 -13.11 6.63
C ALA A 213 5.38 -13.78 7.97
N SER A 214 5.79 -15.04 8.17
CA SER A 214 5.65 -15.70 9.47
C SER A 214 6.70 -15.15 10.44
N THR A 215 6.26 -14.31 11.37
CA THR A 215 7.10 -13.62 12.37
C THR A 215 6.38 -13.57 13.71
N ASN A 216 7.09 -13.19 14.77
CA ASN A 216 6.49 -12.93 16.09
C ASN A 216 5.37 -11.87 16.03
N PHE A 217 5.48 -10.90 15.11
CA PHE A 217 4.43 -9.90 14.91
C PHE A 217 3.16 -10.53 14.34
N THR A 218 3.31 -11.47 13.40
CA THR A 218 2.20 -12.21 12.83
C THR A 218 1.53 -13.11 13.87
N ASP A 219 2.31 -13.74 14.75
CA ASP A 219 1.77 -14.49 15.90
C ASP A 219 0.99 -13.58 16.85
N TYR A 220 1.45 -12.35 17.08
CA TYR A 220 0.72 -11.34 17.82
C TYR A 220 -0.61 -10.99 17.14
N LEU A 221 -0.63 -10.72 15.83
CA LEU A 221 -1.85 -10.41 15.08
C LEU A 221 -2.88 -11.55 15.15
N ILE A 222 -2.41 -12.80 15.03
CA ILE A 222 -3.23 -14.01 15.22
C ILE A 222 -3.83 -14.01 16.64
N GLY A 223 -3.01 -13.83 17.67
CA GLY A 223 -3.47 -13.80 19.06
C GLY A 223 -4.49 -12.69 19.33
N GLN A 224 -4.33 -11.51 18.72
CA GLN A 224 -5.32 -10.43 18.78
C GLN A 224 -6.63 -10.82 18.10
N PHE A 225 -6.57 -11.43 16.92
CA PHE A 225 -7.77 -11.88 16.22
C PHE A 225 -8.53 -12.96 16.99
N ASP A 226 -7.85 -13.94 17.55
CA ASP A 226 -8.46 -14.98 18.38
C ASP A 226 -9.12 -14.39 19.64
N SER A 227 -8.48 -13.40 20.27
CA SER A 227 -9.04 -12.68 21.42
C SER A 227 -10.30 -11.90 21.05
N VAL A 228 -10.28 -11.20 19.90
CA VAL A 228 -11.43 -10.49 19.36
C VAL A 228 -12.58 -11.45 19.05
N GLN A 229 -12.30 -12.56 18.36
CA GLN A 229 -13.31 -13.58 18.05
C GLN A 229 -13.97 -14.16 19.32
N GLN A 230 -13.17 -14.45 20.35
CA GLN A 230 -13.67 -14.93 21.63
C GLN A 230 -14.58 -13.87 22.31
N ASN A 231 -14.17 -12.60 22.30
CA ASN A 231 -14.96 -11.51 22.88
C ASN A 231 -16.30 -11.31 22.13
N CYS A 232 -16.27 -11.47 20.81
CA CYS A 232 -17.45 -11.38 19.95
C CYS A 232 -18.26 -12.68 19.87
N SER A 233 -17.85 -13.75 20.56
CA SER A 233 -18.50 -15.07 20.51
C SER A 233 -18.67 -15.61 19.08
N THR A 234 -17.67 -15.37 18.21
CA THR A 234 -17.66 -15.78 16.81
C THR A 234 -16.48 -16.72 16.51
N THR A 235 -16.51 -17.36 15.35
CA THR A 235 -15.41 -18.20 14.86
C THR A 235 -15.36 -18.12 13.34
N LEU A 236 -14.33 -17.43 12.85
CA LEU A 236 -14.00 -17.29 11.44
C LEU A 236 -12.73 -18.10 11.16
N PRO A 237 -12.81 -19.19 10.39
CA PRO A 237 -11.64 -19.99 10.08
C PRO A 237 -10.71 -19.22 9.13
N TYR A 238 -9.43 -19.22 9.45
CA TYR A 238 -8.38 -18.73 8.57
C TYR A 238 -7.26 -19.76 8.50
N THR A 239 -6.54 -19.75 7.40
CA THR A 239 -5.30 -20.51 7.24
C THR A 239 -4.35 -19.55 6.57
N MET A 240 -3.35 -19.09 7.31
CA MET A 240 -2.38 -18.15 6.75
C MET A 240 -1.71 -18.79 5.54
N SER A 241 -1.54 -17.99 4.49
CA SER A 241 -0.67 -18.43 3.40
C SER A 241 0.75 -18.46 3.96
N SER A 242 1.48 -19.56 3.77
CA SER A 242 2.91 -19.65 4.14
C SER A 242 3.79 -18.83 3.18
N SER A 243 3.25 -17.73 2.69
CA SER A 243 3.69 -17.10 1.46
C SER A 243 5.02 -16.41 1.70
N THR A 244 6.05 -16.96 1.06
CA THR A 244 7.40 -16.38 0.97
C THR A 244 7.52 -15.70 -0.39
N LEU A 245 6.58 -14.80 -0.72
CA LEU A 245 6.65 -14.02 -1.97
C LEU A 245 7.99 -13.32 -2.09
N TYR A 246 8.53 -12.86 -0.96
CA TYR A 246 9.91 -12.44 -0.84
C TYR A 246 10.83 -13.64 -0.55
N ILE A 247 11.84 -13.81 -1.42
CA ILE A 247 12.82 -14.91 -1.33
C ILE A 247 14.17 -14.40 -0.82
N GLY A 248 14.56 -13.18 -1.16
CA GLY A 248 15.81 -12.57 -0.70
C GLY A 248 16.32 -11.43 -1.61
N ALA A 249 17.45 -10.82 -1.23
CA ALA A 249 18.13 -9.83 -2.08
C ALA A 249 18.88 -10.50 -3.24
N GLN A 250 18.96 -9.83 -4.39
CA GLN A 250 19.74 -10.29 -5.54
C GLN A 250 21.23 -10.21 -5.22
N THR A 251 21.96 -11.33 -5.32
CA THR A 251 23.42 -11.33 -5.23
C THR A 251 24.03 -11.18 -6.62
N THR A 252 24.99 -10.28 -6.77
CA THR A 252 25.85 -10.23 -7.96
C THR A 252 26.80 -11.42 -7.94
N VAL A 253 26.40 -12.51 -8.58
CA VAL A 253 27.33 -13.61 -8.83
C VAL A 253 28.32 -13.13 -9.88
N THR A 254 29.52 -12.76 -9.45
CA THR A 254 30.67 -12.70 -10.36
C THR A 254 30.91 -14.13 -10.82
N ALA A 255 30.49 -14.44 -12.05
CA ALA A 255 30.72 -15.72 -12.68
C ALA A 255 32.24 -15.97 -12.76
N THR A 256 32.78 -16.71 -11.79
CA THR A 256 34.08 -17.33 -11.96
C THR A 256 33.84 -18.54 -12.85
N ALA A 257 34.21 -18.40 -14.12
CA ALA A 257 34.25 -19.49 -15.07
C ALA A 257 35.00 -20.66 -14.43
N THR A 258 34.26 -21.71 -14.07
CA THR A 258 34.87 -22.96 -13.61
C THR A 258 34.67 -23.97 -14.72
N THR A 259 35.78 -24.32 -15.37
CA THR A 259 35.86 -25.41 -16.34
C THR A 259 35.38 -26.71 -15.71
N THR A 260 34.57 -27.43 -16.48
CA THR A 260 34.15 -28.82 -16.31
C THR A 260 35.16 -29.72 -15.60
N ASP A 261 34.70 -30.49 -14.58
CA ASP A 261 34.72 -31.94 -14.69
C ASP A 261 33.92 -32.69 -13.60
N ALA A 262 33.26 -33.75 -14.09
CA ALA A 262 32.87 -35.03 -13.49
C ALA A 262 32.13 -35.14 -12.13
N ALA A 263 31.02 -35.87 -12.20
CA ALA A 263 30.17 -36.38 -11.12
C ALA A 263 30.91 -37.13 -10.00
N THR A 264 30.46 -36.97 -8.74
CA THR A 264 29.77 -38.01 -7.94
C THR A 264 29.55 -37.62 -6.47
N THR A 265 28.52 -38.24 -5.88
CA THR A 265 28.16 -38.37 -4.45
C THR A 265 27.41 -37.24 -3.75
N ILE A 266 26.12 -37.50 -3.51
CA ILE A 266 25.25 -36.81 -2.56
C ILE A 266 25.61 -37.30 -1.17
N ASN A 267 26.19 -36.42 -0.35
CA ASN A 267 26.20 -36.56 1.10
C ASN A 267 25.23 -35.52 1.67
N THR A 268 24.17 -35.99 2.32
CA THR A 268 23.31 -35.21 3.21
C THR A 268 24.16 -34.73 4.39
N ALA A 269 24.71 -33.53 4.27
CA ALA A 269 25.28 -32.76 5.38
C ALA A 269 24.18 -31.86 5.95
N ALA A 270 24.02 -31.89 7.27
CA ALA A 270 23.17 -30.95 7.99
C ALA A 270 23.58 -29.52 7.61
N SER A 271 22.61 -28.73 7.15
CA SER A 271 22.83 -27.33 6.77
C SER A 271 23.19 -26.52 8.01
N THR A 272 24.49 -26.31 8.24
CA THR A 272 24.96 -25.19 9.04
C THR A 272 24.38 -23.91 8.44
N ALA A 273 23.62 -23.15 9.23
CA ALA A 273 23.04 -21.88 8.80
C ALA A 273 24.14 -20.99 8.20
N VAL A 274 24.06 -20.74 6.91
CA VAL A 274 24.98 -19.82 6.21
C VAL A 274 24.47 -18.42 6.47
N CYS A 275 25.31 -17.56 7.06
CA CYS A 275 24.98 -16.16 7.22
C CYS A 275 24.84 -15.51 5.84
N LEU A 276 23.62 -15.07 5.50
CA LEU A 276 23.31 -14.43 4.22
C LEU A 276 23.67 -12.93 4.19
N GLY A 277 23.95 -12.34 5.36
CA GLY A 277 24.41 -10.96 5.49
C GLY A 277 25.87 -10.89 5.92
N GLN A 278 26.15 -10.13 6.97
CA GLN A 278 27.48 -9.88 7.49
C GLN A 278 27.74 -10.69 8.76
N VAL A 279 28.78 -11.53 8.77
CA VAL A 279 29.23 -12.18 10.00
C VAL A 279 30.07 -11.18 10.80
N VAL A 280 29.60 -10.80 11.98
CA VAL A 280 30.31 -9.91 12.90
C VAL A 280 30.87 -10.67 14.08
N GLN A 281 32.07 -10.28 14.51
CA GLN A 281 32.76 -10.90 15.65
C GLN A 281 32.55 -10.06 16.91
N PRO A 282 32.42 -10.69 18.09
CA PRO A 282 32.37 -9.96 19.35
C PRO A 282 33.71 -9.22 19.54
N ILE A 283 33.65 -7.89 19.65
CA ILE A 283 34.84 -7.08 19.92
C ILE A 283 34.98 -6.81 21.42
N ALA A 284 36.22 -6.73 21.91
CA ALA A 284 36.53 -6.62 23.34
C ALA A 284 36.02 -5.32 24.00
N ASN A 285 35.62 -4.33 23.19
CA ASN A 285 35.05 -3.07 23.63
C ASN A 285 33.56 -3.12 23.32
N TRP A 286 32.72 -3.02 24.34
CA TRP A 286 31.26 -2.96 24.20
C TRP A 286 30.84 -2.02 23.08
N LEU A 287 30.11 -2.53 22.09
CA LEU A 287 29.33 -1.72 21.16
C LEU A 287 27.93 -1.64 21.73
N THR A 288 27.42 -0.43 21.95
CA THR A 288 25.97 -0.27 22.08
C THR A 288 25.30 -0.69 20.77
N CYS A 289 23.99 -1.02 20.78
CA CYS A 289 23.27 -1.28 19.53
C CYS A 289 23.45 -0.16 18.50
N ASP A 290 23.57 1.06 18.99
CA ASP A 290 23.86 2.28 18.27
C ASP A 290 25.21 2.19 17.52
N ASP A 291 26.29 1.88 18.24
CA ASP A 291 27.62 1.72 17.65
C ASP A 291 27.66 0.54 16.68
N LEU A 292 26.96 -0.56 16.98
CA LEU A 292 26.87 -1.74 16.12
C LEU A 292 26.14 -1.41 14.81
N SER A 293 25.01 -0.69 14.91
CA SER A 293 24.23 -0.23 13.76
C SER A 293 25.04 0.71 12.87
N ASP A 294 25.73 1.69 13.48
CA ASP A 294 26.52 2.70 12.76
C ASP A 294 27.80 2.10 12.14
N THR A 295 28.38 1.06 12.75
CA THR A 295 29.59 0.40 12.25
C THR A 295 29.30 -0.48 11.04
N TYR A 296 28.18 -1.21 11.06
CA TYR A 296 27.85 -2.22 10.04
C TYR A 296 26.72 -1.78 9.10
N ASN A 297 26.19 -0.57 9.27
CA ASN A 297 25.10 0.02 8.48
C ASN A 297 23.86 -0.88 8.47
N VAL A 298 23.36 -1.24 9.64
CA VAL A 298 22.14 -2.05 9.81
C VAL A 298 21.14 -1.36 10.72
N SER A 299 19.87 -1.77 10.66
CA SER A 299 18.86 -1.23 11.56
C SER A 299 19.13 -1.68 13.01
N THR A 300 18.78 -0.85 13.98
CA THR A 300 18.91 -1.18 15.42
C THR A 300 18.08 -2.40 15.79
N GLY A 301 16.91 -2.54 15.16
CA GLY A 301 16.08 -3.73 15.30
C GLY A 301 16.79 -5.00 14.89
N ASP A 302 17.39 -5.00 13.70
CA ASP A 302 18.11 -6.17 13.20
C ASP A 302 19.36 -6.48 14.01
N ALA A 303 20.05 -5.45 14.50
CA ALA A 303 21.18 -5.59 15.40
C ALA A 303 20.78 -6.35 16.68
N ARG A 304 19.69 -5.95 17.34
CA ARG A 304 19.15 -6.62 18.53
C ARG A 304 18.74 -8.06 18.25
N THR A 305 18.06 -8.29 17.13
CA THR A 305 17.61 -9.62 16.73
C THR A 305 18.79 -10.55 16.45
N ALA A 306 19.83 -10.06 15.77
CA ALA A 306 21.00 -10.84 15.41
C ALA A 306 21.90 -11.19 16.60
N THR A 307 21.97 -10.31 17.61
CA THR A 307 22.68 -10.59 18.87
C THR A 307 21.82 -11.39 19.86
N GLY A 308 20.49 -11.32 19.72
CA GLY A 308 19.55 -11.89 20.69
C GLY A 308 19.49 -11.11 22.00
N ASP A 309 19.91 -9.85 22.00
CA ASP A 309 20.09 -9.02 23.20
C ASP A 309 19.65 -7.57 22.95
N TYR A 310 18.96 -6.98 23.93
CA TYR A 310 18.37 -5.64 23.82
C TYR A 310 19.42 -4.52 23.72
N ASP A 311 20.57 -4.72 24.36
CA ASP A 311 21.68 -3.77 24.35
C ASP A 311 22.76 -4.16 23.31
N CYS A 312 22.47 -5.20 22.52
CA CYS A 312 23.36 -5.78 21.53
C CYS A 312 24.65 -6.36 22.13
N PHE A 313 24.55 -6.94 23.33
CA PHE A 313 25.63 -7.76 23.89
C PHE A 313 25.69 -9.14 23.23
N PHE A 314 26.87 -9.55 22.78
CA PHE A 314 27.09 -10.88 22.22
C PHE A 314 28.53 -11.35 22.46
N ASP A 315 28.70 -12.65 22.69
CA ASP A 315 29.98 -13.33 22.98
C ASP A 315 30.36 -14.39 21.93
N THR A 316 29.49 -14.61 20.94
CA THR A 316 29.68 -15.51 19.80
C THR A 316 29.40 -14.78 18.49
N PRO A 317 29.97 -15.18 17.35
CA PRO A 317 29.74 -14.48 16.08
C PRO A 317 28.26 -14.33 15.74
N ALA A 318 27.82 -13.11 15.44
CA ALA A 318 26.45 -12.80 15.05
C ALA A 318 26.34 -12.61 13.54
N CYS A 319 25.16 -12.88 12.97
CA CYS A 319 24.87 -12.65 11.56
C CYS A 319 23.95 -11.44 11.41
N LEU A 320 24.52 -10.29 11.05
CA LEU A 320 23.77 -9.08 10.72
C LEU A 320 23.27 -9.14 9.27
N PRO A 321 22.21 -8.38 8.91
CA PRO A 321 21.83 -8.19 7.51
C PRO A 321 22.92 -7.53 6.65
N LEU A 322 22.70 -7.50 5.34
CA LEU A 322 23.49 -6.69 4.43
C LEU A 322 23.34 -5.19 4.75
N PRO A 323 24.32 -4.34 4.41
CA PRO A 323 24.29 -2.94 4.81
C PRO A 323 23.24 -2.14 4.03
N CYS A 324 22.63 -1.14 4.66
CA CYS A 324 21.67 -0.20 4.08
C CYS A 324 22.07 1.25 4.41
N PRO A 325 21.65 2.27 3.64
CA PRO A 325 21.69 3.65 4.10
C PRO A 325 20.82 3.79 5.36
N ILE A 326 21.45 4.14 6.49
CA ILE A 326 20.76 4.28 7.76
C ILE A 326 20.33 5.72 8.03
N TYR A 327 19.17 5.89 8.66
CA TYR A 327 18.69 7.15 9.21
C TYR A 327 18.45 7.02 10.70
N THR A 328 18.92 7.99 11.48
CA THR A 328 18.65 8.07 12.91
C THR A 328 17.30 8.72 13.15
N VAL A 329 16.40 8.00 13.79
CA VAL A 329 15.04 8.46 14.07
C VAL A 329 15.05 9.50 15.19
N TRP A 330 14.44 10.65 14.93
CA TRP A 330 14.26 11.74 15.90
C TRP A 330 12.84 12.28 15.86
N GLY A 331 12.30 12.64 17.03
CA GLY A 331 10.97 13.23 17.15
C GLY A 331 9.81 12.24 17.06
N SER A 332 10.08 10.94 17.16
CA SER A 332 9.08 9.86 17.09
C SER A 332 8.11 9.95 15.90
N PRO A 333 8.62 10.04 14.65
CA PRO A 333 7.80 10.09 13.45
C PRO A 333 7.04 8.77 13.24
N SER A 334 6.04 8.79 12.34
CA SER A 334 5.36 7.59 11.89
C SER A 334 6.18 6.83 10.83
N CYS A 335 5.88 5.55 10.62
CA CYS A 335 6.44 4.77 9.52
C CYS A 335 6.05 5.39 8.17
N ALA A 336 4.83 5.91 8.02
CA ALA A 336 4.41 6.66 6.83
C ALA A 336 5.33 7.87 6.56
N SER A 337 5.63 8.68 7.57
CA SER A 337 6.53 9.84 7.41
C SER A 337 7.99 9.43 7.14
N LEU A 338 8.45 8.31 7.70
CA LEU A 338 9.79 7.78 7.42
C LEU A 338 9.87 7.15 6.02
N ALA A 339 8.80 6.52 5.55
CA ALA A 339 8.68 6.04 4.18
C ALA A 339 8.69 7.21 3.19
N GLU A 340 7.91 8.27 3.45
CA GLU A 340 7.96 9.50 2.66
C GLU A 340 9.35 10.15 2.67
N LEU A 341 10.05 10.10 3.81
CA LEU A 341 11.43 10.57 3.92
C LEU A 341 12.42 9.70 3.11
N ALA A 342 12.15 8.40 2.99
CA ALA A 342 12.91 7.48 2.15
C ALA A 342 12.58 7.64 0.66
N SER A 343 11.42 8.21 0.33
CA SER A 343 11.04 8.55 -1.03
C SER A 343 11.91 9.66 -1.61
N ASN A 344 12.05 9.63 -2.94
CA ASN A 344 12.64 10.71 -3.71
C ASN A 344 11.83 10.95 -4.99
N SER A 345 12.24 11.90 -5.83
CA SER A 345 11.53 12.27 -7.05
C SER A 345 11.40 11.14 -8.09
N THR A 346 12.19 10.07 -7.96
CA THR A 346 12.23 8.94 -8.89
C THR A 346 11.60 7.67 -8.28
N ASN A 347 11.73 7.48 -6.98
CA ASN A 347 11.25 6.29 -6.27
C ASN A 347 10.36 6.72 -5.09
N ASN A 348 9.08 6.39 -5.16
CA ASN A 348 8.17 6.53 -4.02
C ASN A 348 8.20 5.24 -3.20
N VAL A 349 8.61 5.34 -1.94
CA VAL A 349 8.68 4.23 -0.98
C VAL A 349 7.36 4.16 -0.22
N SER A 350 6.67 3.01 -0.30
CA SER A 350 5.48 2.78 0.52
C SER A 350 5.85 2.46 1.97
N GLU A 351 4.91 2.66 2.89
CA GLU A 351 5.08 2.26 4.29
C GLU A 351 5.38 0.76 4.44
N SER A 352 4.69 -0.09 3.69
CA SER A 352 4.95 -1.54 3.66
C SER A 352 6.36 -1.88 3.16
N GLN A 353 6.88 -1.13 2.20
CA GLN A 353 8.22 -1.34 1.66
C GLN A 353 9.29 -0.88 2.67
N PHE A 354 9.08 0.26 3.32
CA PHE A 354 9.91 0.73 4.43
C PHE A 354 9.94 -0.29 5.59
N LEU A 355 8.80 -0.88 5.93
CA LEU A 355 8.68 -1.92 6.95
C LEU A 355 9.33 -3.24 6.54
N ALA A 356 9.29 -3.60 5.27
CA ALA A 356 10.00 -4.77 4.76
C ALA A 356 11.52 -4.62 4.92
N TRP A 357 12.06 -3.41 4.82
CA TRP A 357 13.48 -3.12 5.07
C TRP A 357 13.83 -3.05 6.55
N ASN A 358 12.84 -2.75 7.39
CA ASN A 358 12.97 -2.57 8.82
C ASN A 358 12.04 -3.54 9.58
N SER A 359 12.16 -4.83 9.29
CA SER A 359 11.21 -5.83 9.81
C SER A 359 11.23 -5.95 11.34
N ASN A 360 12.31 -5.47 11.97
CA ASN A 360 12.49 -5.42 13.42
C ASN A 360 12.38 -3.98 13.97
N ILE A 361 11.62 -3.09 13.31
CA ILE A 361 11.51 -1.70 13.74
C ILE A 361 11.12 -1.58 15.22
N GLN A 362 11.85 -0.77 15.96
CA GLN A 362 11.61 -0.51 17.37
C GLN A 362 10.57 0.61 17.53
N GLY A 363 9.61 0.42 18.43
CA GLY A 363 8.45 1.31 18.59
C GLY A 363 7.28 0.91 17.68
N SER A 364 6.34 1.81 17.51
CA SER A 364 5.12 1.59 16.69
C SER A 364 5.17 2.43 15.43
N CYS A 365 4.39 2.08 14.40
CA CYS A 365 4.33 2.90 13.19
C CYS A 365 3.64 4.24 13.35
N GLY A 366 2.90 4.50 14.42
CA GLY A 366 2.47 5.86 14.76
C GLY A 366 3.56 6.67 15.49
N ARG A 367 4.50 5.99 16.18
CA ARG A 367 5.61 6.61 16.93
C ARG A 367 6.82 5.68 16.98
N VAL A 368 7.71 5.82 16.03
CA VAL A 368 8.94 5.03 15.95
C VAL A 368 9.89 5.47 17.08
N ALA A 369 10.63 4.52 17.66
CA ALA A 369 11.52 4.78 18.77
C ALA A 369 12.61 5.80 18.39
N ASN A 370 12.82 6.80 19.25
CA ASN A 370 13.90 7.76 19.06
C ASN A 370 15.26 7.08 19.20
N SER A 371 16.26 7.64 18.52
CA SER A 371 17.63 7.15 18.47
C SER A 371 17.83 5.80 17.77
N GLN A 372 16.77 5.11 17.32
CA GLN A 372 16.93 3.93 16.47
C GLN A 372 17.51 4.30 15.08
N ARG A 373 18.31 3.40 14.51
CA ARG A 373 18.71 3.40 13.10
C ARG A 373 17.69 2.59 12.31
N VAL A 374 17.16 3.19 11.25
CA VAL A 374 16.31 2.52 10.27
C VAL A 374 16.99 2.53 8.91
N CYS A 375 16.78 1.49 8.12
CA CYS A 375 17.17 1.41 6.72
C CYS A 375 16.25 2.28 5.87
N MET A 376 16.82 3.18 5.08
CA MET A 376 16.12 4.04 4.12
C MET A 376 16.05 3.43 2.72
N GLU A 377 16.70 2.29 2.51
CA GLU A 377 16.61 1.47 1.31
C GLU A 377 16.76 -0.01 1.69
N ALA A 378 16.49 -0.91 0.75
CA ALA A 378 16.66 -2.34 0.96
C ALA A 378 18.10 -2.69 1.41
N PRO A 379 18.27 -3.44 2.51
CA PRO A 379 19.55 -4.02 2.91
C PRO A 379 20.26 -4.75 1.75
N GLY A 380 21.48 -4.33 1.41
CA GLY A 380 22.25 -4.84 0.28
C GLY A 380 22.25 -3.94 -0.97
N GLY A 381 21.45 -2.87 -0.97
CA GLY A 381 21.58 -1.74 -1.89
C GLY A 381 21.51 -2.12 -3.36
N THR A 382 20.30 -2.26 -3.90
CA THR A 382 20.06 -2.35 -5.35
C THR A 382 18.74 -1.72 -5.74
N TRP A 383 18.66 -0.38 -5.66
CA TRP A 383 17.82 0.37 -6.58
C TRP A 383 18.62 0.67 -7.86
N THR A 384 18.68 -0.29 -8.78
CA THR A 384 18.80 0.09 -10.18
C THR A 384 17.38 0.21 -10.72
N THR A 385 16.93 1.44 -10.91
CA THR A 385 15.91 1.70 -11.93
C THR A 385 16.45 1.13 -13.25
N PRO A 386 15.65 0.42 -14.07
CA PRO A 386 16.07 0.14 -15.43
C PRO A 386 16.34 1.50 -16.09
N SER A 387 17.61 1.78 -16.39
CA SER A 387 17.99 2.95 -17.17
C SER A 387 17.54 2.71 -18.60
N VAL A 388 16.27 2.96 -18.89
CA VAL A 388 15.84 3.20 -20.26
C VAL A 388 16.41 4.54 -20.66
N THR A 389 17.49 4.50 -21.44
CA THR A 389 17.93 5.67 -22.21
C THR A 389 16.81 5.96 -23.22
N ILE A 390 15.88 6.84 -22.86
CA ILE A 390 14.90 7.37 -23.80
C ILE A 390 15.68 8.25 -24.77
N THR A 391 16.02 7.67 -25.92
CA THR A 391 16.36 8.48 -27.08
C THR A 391 15.04 9.09 -27.55
N ALA A 392 14.86 10.39 -27.32
CA ALA A 392 13.66 11.10 -27.76
C ALA A 392 13.44 10.84 -29.27
N PRO A 393 12.22 10.45 -29.70
CA PRO A 393 11.89 10.48 -31.11
C PRO A 393 11.97 11.94 -31.56
N THR A 394 12.78 12.23 -32.58
CA THR A 394 12.69 13.47 -33.35
C THR A 394 11.35 13.49 -34.08
N GLY A 395 10.31 13.95 -33.39
CA GLY A 395 8.95 14.07 -33.92
C GLY A 395 8.20 15.19 -33.20
N THR A 396 8.05 16.33 -33.87
CA THR A 396 7.45 17.56 -33.34
C THR A 396 5.92 17.45 -33.27
N VAL A 397 5.34 17.09 -32.12
CA VAL A 397 3.93 17.43 -31.79
C VAL A 397 3.79 17.66 -30.28
N LEU A 398 3.35 18.85 -29.89
CA LEU A 398 3.11 19.25 -28.49
C LEU A 398 1.70 18.82 -28.05
N TYR A 399 1.57 18.18 -26.89
CA TYR A 399 0.27 17.73 -26.33
C TYR A 399 -0.36 18.72 -25.32
N TYR A 400 0.31 19.84 -25.03
CA TYR A 400 -0.21 20.87 -24.13
C TYR A 400 0.30 22.26 -24.55
N THR A 401 -0.52 23.28 -24.33
CA THR A 401 -0.16 24.68 -24.54
C THR A 401 -0.26 25.44 -23.23
N THR A 402 0.83 26.02 -22.77
CA THR A 402 0.89 26.89 -21.59
C THR A 402 0.07 28.16 -21.82
N ALA A 403 -0.78 28.53 -20.87
CA ALA A 403 -1.56 29.76 -20.94
C ALA A 403 -0.72 30.99 -20.60
N THR A 404 -0.99 32.11 -21.26
CA THR A 404 -0.35 33.39 -20.94
C THR A 404 -1.12 34.06 -19.79
N PRO A 405 -0.46 34.40 -18.66
CA PRO A 405 -1.13 35.06 -17.54
C PRO A 405 -1.65 36.45 -17.92
N ALA A 406 -2.89 36.74 -17.57
CA ALA A 406 -3.50 38.04 -17.78
C ALA A 406 -3.33 38.90 -16.52
N TYR A 407 -2.47 39.93 -16.59
CA TYR A 407 -2.25 40.94 -15.55
C TYR A 407 -1.73 40.36 -14.20
N PRO A 408 -1.23 41.17 -13.23
CA PRO A 408 -0.17 40.72 -12.34
C PRO A 408 -0.62 39.49 -11.53
N THR A 409 0.09 38.40 -11.76
CA THR A 409 -0.15 37.10 -11.14
C THR A 409 0.60 37.05 -9.81
N GLN A 410 -0.02 36.51 -8.78
CA GLN A 410 0.62 36.32 -7.48
C GLN A 410 1.89 35.46 -7.63
N SER A 411 2.94 35.81 -6.90
CA SER A 411 4.21 35.07 -6.89
C SER A 411 4.00 33.65 -6.33
N GLY A 412 4.59 32.64 -6.98
CA GLY A 412 4.46 31.23 -6.57
C GLY A 412 3.63 30.36 -7.51
N THR A 413 3.17 30.88 -8.65
CA THR A 413 2.50 30.08 -9.69
C THR A 413 3.50 29.32 -10.57
N THR A 414 3.10 28.14 -11.08
CA THR A 414 3.94 27.32 -11.97
C THR A 414 4.05 27.91 -13.37
N GLU A 415 5.24 27.85 -13.98
CA GLU A 415 5.49 28.30 -15.36
C GLU A 415 4.75 27.47 -16.41
N SER A 416 4.22 26.30 -16.05
CA SER A 416 3.46 25.39 -16.94
C SER A 416 1.95 25.44 -16.73
N CYS A 417 1.41 26.57 -16.26
CA CYS A 417 -0.02 26.69 -15.98
C CYS A 417 -0.89 26.62 -17.25
N GLY A 418 -1.92 25.77 -17.22
CA GLY A 418 -2.81 25.55 -18.37
C GLY A 418 -3.89 26.62 -18.56
N LYS A 419 -4.35 27.30 -17.49
CA LYS A 419 -5.33 28.41 -17.52
C LYS A 419 -5.22 29.27 -16.25
N TYR A 420 -5.51 30.57 -16.38
CA TYR A 420 -5.59 31.52 -15.27
C TYR A 420 -7.02 32.06 -15.08
N TYR A 421 -7.46 32.17 -13.82
CA TYR A 421 -8.75 32.75 -13.45
C TYR A 421 -8.58 33.79 -12.34
N GLN A 422 -9.40 34.84 -12.37
CA GLN A 422 -9.40 35.86 -11.32
C GLN A 422 -10.26 35.40 -10.14
N LEU A 423 -9.63 35.12 -8.99
CA LEU A 423 -10.29 34.51 -7.83
C LEU A 423 -11.51 35.30 -7.33
N GLN A 424 -11.40 36.63 -7.22
CA GLN A 424 -12.51 37.51 -6.79
C GLN A 424 -13.68 37.55 -7.78
N SER A 425 -13.43 37.27 -9.07
CA SER A 425 -14.52 37.19 -10.05
C SER A 425 -15.39 35.94 -9.87
N LEU A 426 -14.83 34.92 -9.23
CA LEU A 426 -15.48 33.64 -8.95
C LEU A 426 -16.05 33.57 -7.53
N ASN A 427 -15.50 34.37 -6.62
CA ASN A 427 -15.85 34.40 -5.21
C ASN A 427 -16.16 35.84 -4.79
N THR A 428 -17.35 36.32 -5.19
CA THR A 428 -17.73 37.74 -5.08
C THR A 428 -17.90 38.25 -3.65
N TYR A 429 -17.86 37.35 -2.65
CA TYR A 429 -17.89 37.69 -1.23
C TYR A 429 -16.50 37.91 -0.64
N LEU A 430 -15.42 37.62 -1.37
CA LEU A 430 -14.07 38.00 -0.97
C LEU A 430 -13.92 39.51 -1.01
N ASP A 431 -13.31 40.08 0.02
CA ASP A 431 -12.96 41.49 0.03
C ASP A 431 -11.80 41.80 -0.95
N ASP A 432 -11.59 43.08 -1.22
CA ASP A 432 -10.59 43.56 -2.20
C ASP A 432 -9.16 43.09 -1.87
N ASN A 433 -8.89 42.73 -0.60
CA ASN A 433 -7.59 42.27 -0.12
C ASN A 433 -7.57 40.76 0.19
N CYS A 434 -8.65 40.02 -0.11
CA CYS A 434 -8.86 38.62 0.26
C CYS A 434 -8.65 38.34 1.76
N SER A 435 -8.82 39.32 2.64
CA SER A 435 -8.51 39.19 4.08
C SER A 435 -9.53 38.34 4.83
N ASN A 436 -10.71 38.16 4.24
CA ASN A 436 -11.76 37.27 4.70
C ASN A 436 -11.70 35.86 4.08
N LEU A 437 -10.60 35.49 3.41
CA LEU A 437 -10.32 34.12 3.02
C LEU A 437 -9.75 33.36 4.23
N TRP A 438 -10.48 32.38 4.74
CA TRP A 438 -10.09 31.59 5.91
C TRP A 438 -9.37 30.30 5.51
N LEU A 439 -8.50 29.81 6.40
CA LEU A 439 -7.96 28.45 6.29
C LEU A 439 -9.12 27.44 6.40
N ASP A 440 -9.00 26.34 5.65
CA ASP A 440 -9.98 25.25 5.59
C ASP A 440 -11.37 25.63 5.05
N TYR A 441 -11.44 26.64 4.17
CA TYR A 441 -12.67 27.06 3.49
C TYR A 441 -12.62 26.85 1.98
N ASP A 442 -13.71 26.36 1.40
CA ASP A 442 -13.82 26.11 -0.04
C ASP A 442 -14.01 27.41 -0.83
N VAL A 443 -13.32 27.51 -1.98
CA VAL A 443 -13.46 28.62 -2.93
C VAL A 443 -13.63 28.12 -4.37
N CYS A 444 -14.37 28.86 -5.18
CA CYS A 444 -14.50 28.61 -6.60
C CYS A 444 -13.20 28.96 -7.34
N VAL A 445 -12.60 27.98 -8.01
CA VAL A 445 -11.35 28.15 -8.79
C VAL A 445 -11.55 28.16 -10.31
N ALA A 446 -12.80 28.01 -10.78
CA ALA A 446 -13.18 28.16 -12.19
C ALA A 446 -14.61 28.77 -12.34
N PRO A 447 -14.94 29.42 -13.48
CA PRO A 447 -16.27 29.92 -13.76
C PRO A 447 -17.31 28.81 -13.79
N VAL A 448 -18.47 29.07 -13.16
CA VAL A 448 -19.64 28.20 -13.29
C VAL A 448 -20.20 28.39 -14.70
N SER A 449 -20.04 27.38 -15.56
CA SER A 449 -20.54 27.43 -16.94
C SER A 449 -22.07 27.44 -16.95
N ALA A 450 -22.65 28.38 -17.69
CA ALA A 450 -24.10 28.40 -17.91
C ALA A 450 -24.52 27.10 -18.63
N PRO A 451 -25.64 26.47 -18.23
CA PRO A 451 -26.12 25.26 -18.86
C PRO A 451 -26.38 25.51 -20.34
N THR A 452 -25.80 24.68 -21.20
CA THR A 452 -25.94 24.79 -22.65
C THR A 452 -27.33 24.30 -23.05
N VAL A 453 -28.14 25.16 -23.67
CA VAL A 453 -29.46 24.77 -24.16
C VAL A 453 -29.27 23.85 -25.35
N SER A 454 -29.66 22.58 -25.20
CA SER A 454 -29.51 21.58 -26.25
C SER A 454 -30.38 21.93 -27.46
N SER A 455 -29.77 21.92 -28.64
CA SER A 455 -30.43 22.18 -29.93
C SER A 455 -30.85 20.91 -30.66
N ASP A 456 -30.40 19.74 -30.18
CA ASP A 456 -30.65 18.42 -30.77
C ASP A 456 -31.25 17.40 -29.77
N GLY A 457 -31.48 17.82 -28.51
CA GLY A 457 -32.06 16.98 -27.46
C GLY A 457 -31.05 16.16 -26.65
N SER A 458 -29.75 16.28 -26.91
CA SER A 458 -28.70 15.65 -26.09
C SER A 458 -28.19 16.63 -25.03
N CYS A 459 -28.34 16.31 -23.75
CA CYS A 459 -27.75 17.05 -22.63
C CYS A 459 -26.82 16.11 -21.85
N GLY A 460 -25.66 16.61 -21.40
CA GLY A 460 -24.71 15.84 -20.61
C GLY A 460 -25.30 15.38 -19.26
N VAL A 461 -24.76 14.31 -18.70
CA VAL A 461 -25.28 13.69 -17.47
C VAL A 461 -25.16 14.66 -16.29
N GLY A 462 -26.28 14.95 -15.61
CA GLY A 462 -26.33 15.83 -14.44
C GLY A 462 -26.85 17.25 -14.66
N VAL A 463 -27.27 17.64 -15.86
CA VAL A 463 -27.86 18.97 -16.14
C VAL A 463 -29.26 18.90 -16.74
N THR A 464 -30.19 19.71 -16.20
CA THR A 464 -31.59 19.82 -16.66
C THR A 464 -31.71 20.88 -17.76
N CYS A 465 -32.06 20.46 -18.98
CA CYS A 465 -32.30 21.37 -20.10
C CYS A 465 -33.68 22.03 -20.00
N ALA A 466 -33.77 23.14 -19.28
CA ALA A 466 -34.99 23.96 -19.25
C ALA A 466 -35.23 24.62 -20.62
N GLU A 467 -36.48 24.63 -21.09
CA GLU A 467 -37.01 25.30 -22.30
C GLU A 467 -36.79 24.60 -23.66
N SER A 468 -36.17 23.42 -23.74
CA SER A 468 -36.12 22.68 -25.03
C SER A 468 -37.48 22.04 -25.34
N GLY A 469 -38.01 22.25 -26.55
CA GLY A 469 -39.36 21.82 -26.97
C GLY A 469 -39.59 20.30 -27.09
N PHE A 470 -38.70 19.47 -26.55
CA PHE A 470 -38.84 18.02 -26.51
C PHE A 470 -39.35 17.56 -25.15
N GLY A 471 -40.67 17.40 -25.06
CA GLY A 471 -41.37 16.77 -23.93
C GLY A 471 -42.19 17.75 -23.10
N LYS A 472 -43.47 17.92 -23.48
CA LYS A 472 -44.53 18.21 -22.51
C LYS A 472 -44.83 16.98 -21.68
#